data_AF-A0A259DC92-F1
#
_entry.id   AF-A0A259DC92-F1
#
_cell.length_a   1.000
_cell.length_b   1.000
_cell.length_c   1.000
_cell.angle_alpha   90.00
_cell.angle_beta   90.00
_cell.angle_gamma   90.00
#
_symmetry.space_group_name_H-M   'P 1'
#
loop_
_entity.id
_entity.type
_entity.pdbx_description
1 polymer ?
#
loop_
_entity_poly.entity_id
_entity_poly.type
_entity_poly.pdbx_seq_one_letter_code
_entity_poly.pdbx_strand_id
1 'polypeptide(L)'
;MGLFKDKAIVSIDGGKPRTLSVGQTVQGVKLVAADSSSASIEVDGKRRSLAMGQSFAGGTPAGTRQSVSLTADARGHFAAMGSLNGFPVTFLVDTGATTIAINASEARRMGLDYRAGQASGVNTAGGVVPAWHVTFNTVKVGGIVLNQVDGMVVESGLSVPLLGM
;
A
#
# COMPACT_ATOMS: atom_id res chain seq x y z
N MET A 1 3.06 25.26 10.27
CA MET A 1 3.82 24.96 11.50
C MET A 1 5.14 25.72 11.43
N GLY A 2 5.50 26.49 12.46
CA GLY A 2 6.82 27.11 12.59
C GLY A 2 7.68 26.30 13.56
N LEU A 3 8.97 26.13 13.30
CA LEU A 3 9.86 25.31 14.11
C LEU A 3 11.01 26.12 14.69
N PHE A 4 11.31 25.89 15.96
CA PHE A 4 12.39 26.49 16.72
C PHE A 4 13.06 25.42 17.56
N LYS A 5 14.29 25.69 18.01
CA LYS A 5 14.95 24.82 18.98
C LYS A 5 14.06 24.63 20.21
N ASP A 6 13.68 23.37 20.48
CA ASP A 6 12.84 22.93 21.59
C ASP A 6 11.39 23.47 21.60
N LYS A 7 10.93 24.12 20.52
CA LYS A 7 9.56 24.67 20.42
C LYS A 7 8.97 24.54 19.02
N ALA A 8 7.67 24.29 18.94
CA ALA A 8 6.94 24.25 17.68
C ALA A 8 5.69 25.13 17.76
N ILE A 9 5.43 25.93 16.73
CA ILE A 9 4.16 26.63 16.55
C ILE A 9 3.21 25.68 15.83
N VAL A 10 2.14 25.30 16.53
CA VAL A 10 1.12 24.37 16.05
C VAL A 10 -0.25 25.01 15.94
N SER A 11 -0.99 24.62 14.90
CA SER A 11 -2.42 24.88 14.76
C SER A 11 -3.11 23.52 14.80
N ILE A 12 -4.01 23.33 15.77
CA ILE A 12 -4.78 22.10 15.97
C ILE A 12 -6.23 22.42 15.56
N ASP A 13 -6.84 21.57 14.74
CA ASP A 13 -8.22 21.70 14.24
C ASP A 13 -8.58 23.06 13.62
N GLY A 14 -7.63 23.67 12.90
CA GLY A 14 -7.82 25.00 12.30
C GLY A 14 -7.86 26.15 13.31
N GLY A 15 -7.57 25.88 14.59
CA GLY A 15 -7.48 26.87 15.66
C GLY A 15 -6.30 27.83 15.53
N LYS A 16 -6.32 28.89 16.36
CA LYS A 16 -5.25 29.90 16.42
C LYS A 16 -3.90 29.21 16.67
N PRO A 17 -2.82 29.56 15.93
CA PRO A 17 -1.49 29.02 16.17
C PRO A 17 -1.04 29.22 17.62
N ARG A 18 -0.48 28.18 18.24
CA ARG A 18 0.04 28.20 19.61
C ARG A 18 1.43 27.60 19.63
N THR A 19 2.29 28.14 20.48
CA THR A 19 3.62 27.58 20.68
C THR A 19 3.56 26.47 21.72
N LEU A 20 4.02 25.27 21.35
CA LEU A 20 4.28 24.15 22.23
C LEU A 20 5.77 24.07 22.53
N SER A 21 6.13 23.80 23.79
CA SER A 21 7.51 23.43 24.19
C SER A 21 7.64 21.91 24.32
N VAL A 22 8.84 21.37 24.13
CA VAL A 22 9.09 19.93 24.31
C VAL A 22 8.61 19.47 25.70
N GLY A 23 7.87 18.37 25.74
CA GLY A 23 7.18 17.83 26.92
C GLY A 23 5.75 18.32 27.12
N GLN A 24 5.35 19.44 26.49
CA GLN A 24 4.03 20.03 26.65
C GLN A 24 2.97 19.31 25.82
N THR A 25 1.79 19.11 26.40
CA THR A 25 0.62 18.50 25.74
C THR A 25 -0.53 19.49 25.67
N VAL A 26 -1.14 19.63 24.49
CA VAL A 26 -2.32 20.48 24.27
C VAL A 26 -3.29 19.75 23.34
N GLN A 27 -4.55 19.62 23.73
CA GLN A 27 -5.62 19.00 22.92
C GLN A 27 -5.23 17.61 22.36
N GLY A 28 -4.62 16.77 23.20
CA GLY A 28 -4.18 15.42 22.81
C GLY A 28 -2.86 15.34 22.02
N VAL A 29 -2.25 16.49 21.68
CA VAL A 29 -0.97 16.56 20.98
C VAL A 29 0.15 16.93 21.95
N LYS A 30 1.11 16.03 22.14
CA LYS A 30 2.31 16.27 22.96
C LYS A 30 3.52 16.51 22.07
N LEU A 31 4.29 17.58 22.34
CA LEU A 31 5.58 17.77 21.67
C LEU A 31 6.65 16.92 22.35
N VAL A 32 7.29 16.01 21.62
CA VAL A 32 8.33 15.10 22.13
C VAL A 32 9.73 15.61 21.81
N ALA A 33 9.92 16.21 20.65
CA ALA A 33 11.18 16.86 20.24
C ALA A 33 10.89 17.93 19.19
N ALA A 34 11.71 18.98 19.12
CA ALA A 34 11.66 19.98 18.05
C ALA A 34 13.05 20.55 17.77
N ASP A 35 13.44 20.54 16.50
CA ASP A 35 14.61 21.20 15.97
C ASP A 35 14.22 22.19 14.86
N SER A 36 15.20 22.83 14.21
CA SER A 36 14.94 23.84 13.17
C SER A 36 14.40 23.28 11.85
N SER A 37 14.34 21.97 11.69
CA SER A 37 13.92 21.24 10.48
C SER A 37 12.73 20.30 10.71
N SER A 38 12.60 19.74 11.91
CA SER A 38 11.59 18.74 12.26
C SER A 38 11.04 18.88 13.68
N ALA A 39 9.81 18.39 13.89
CA ALA A 39 9.22 18.21 15.22
C ALA A 39 8.60 16.83 15.35
N SER A 40 8.92 16.14 16.44
CA SER A 40 8.26 14.89 16.85
C SER A 40 7.12 15.21 17.80
N ILE A 41 5.89 14.87 17.42
CA ILE A 41 4.70 14.98 18.25
C ILE A 41 4.10 13.61 18.56
N GLU A 42 3.38 13.48 19.66
CA GLU A 42 2.64 12.28 20.05
C GLU A 42 1.16 12.63 20.10
N VAL A 43 0.35 11.86 19.37
CA VAL A 43 -1.12 11.99 19.29
C VAL A 43 -1.70 10.60 19.49
N ASP A 44 -2.64 10.45 20.42
CA ASP A 44 -3.25 9.16 20.79
C ASP A 44 -2.22 8.04 21.06
N GLY A 45 -1.11 8.39 21.73
CA GLY A 45 -0.02 7.46 22.08
C GLY A 45 0.89 7.06 20.90
N LYS A 46 0.70 7.63 19.71
CA LYS A 46 1.57 7.38 18.55
C LYS A 46 2.47 8.59 18.26
N ARG A 47 3.78 8.36 18.23
CA ARG A 47 4.77 9.38 17.84
C ARG A 47 4.80 9.55 16.32
N ARG A 48 4.87 10.80 15.87
CA ARG A 48 4.91 11.23 14.47
C ARG A 48 5.90 12.36 14.30
N SER A 49 6.70 12.34 13.25
CA SER A 49 7.62 13.43 12.90
C SER A 49 7.01 14.29 11.79
N LEU A 50 7.05 15.61 11.95
CA LEU A 50 6.57 16.61 11.01
C LEU A 50 7.74 17.51 10.59
N ALA A 51 7.90 17.71 9.28
CA ALA A 51 8.85 18.69 8.75
C ALA A 51 8.25 20.10 8.74
N MET A 52 9.12 21.13 8.71
CA MET A 52 8.69 22.53 8.59
C MET A 52 7.77 22.70 7.36
N GLY A 53 6.65 23.40 7.55
CA GLY A 53 5.67 23.64 6.47
C GLY A 53 4.66 22.51 6.22
N GLN A 54 4.82 21.33 6.82
CA GLN A 54 3.80 20.28 6.74
C GLN A 54 2.67 20.54 7.74
N SER A 55 1.42 20.40 7.27
CA SER A 55 0.22 20.41 8.09
C SER A 55 -0.32 18.98 8.23
N PHE A 56 -0.68 18.62 9.46
CA PHE A 56 -1.42 17.39 9.74
C PHE A 56 -2.89 17.77 9.91
N ALA A 57 -3.77 17.26 9.04
CA ALA A 57 -5.21 17.27 9.28
C ALA A 57 -5.56 15.98 10.01
N GLY A 58 -6.17 16.10 11.19
CA GLY A 58 -6.57 15.00 12.09
C GLY A 58 -7.70 14.13 11.53
N GLY A 59 -7.58 13.67 10.29
CA GLY A 59 -8.28 12.49 9.83
C GLY A 59 -7.61 11.24 10.41
N THR A 60 -8.43 10.21 10.64
CA THR A 60 -8.03 8.80 10.79
C THR A 60 -6.73 8.55 10.03
N PRO A 61 -5.70 7.90 10.62
CA PRO A 61 -4.42 7.72 9.93
C PRO A 61 -4.73 7.26 8.52
N ALA A 62 -4.37 8.06 7.52
CA ALA A 62 -4.09 7.51 6.21
C ALA A 62 -3.08 6.42 6.53
N GLY A 63 -3.55 5.16 6.48
CA GLY A 63 -2.88 4.02 7.07
C GLY A 63 -1.42 4.14 6.67
N THR A 64 -0.50 3.95 7.63
CA THR A 64 0.95 3.88 7.36
C THR A 64 1.10 3.28 5.98
N ARG A 65 1.49 4.05 4.95
CA ARG A 65 1.44 3.55 3.57
C ARG A 65 2.33 2.33 3.58
N GLN A 66 1.72 1.16 3.64
CA GLN A 66 2.45 -0.07 3.88
C GLN A 66 3.28 -0.24 2.63
N SER A 67 4.60 -0.16 2.78
CA SER A 67 5.55 -0.24 1.68
C SER A 67 6.40 -1.49 1.86
N VAL A 68 6.70 -2.14 0.75
CA VAL A 68 7.58 -3.30 0.69
C VAL A 68 8.74 -2.92 -0.23
N SER A 69 9.97 -3.17 0.22
CA SER A 69 11.16 -3.04 -0.62
C SER A 69 11.42 -4.39 -1.30
N LEU A 70 11.55 -4.36 -2.62
CA LEU A 70 11.86 -5.54 -3.43
C LEU A 70 13.23 -5.35 -4.07
N THR A 71 14.04 -6.41 -4.07
CA THR A 71 15.32 -6.43 -4.79
C THR A 71 15.10 -7.03 -6.18
N ALA A 72 15.58 -6.35 -7.21
CA ALA A 72 15.53 -6.86 -8.57
C ALA A 72 16.47 -8.06 -8.75
N ASP A 73 16.09 -8.99 -9.62
CA ASP A 73 16.97 -10.07 -10.07
C ASP A 73 18.06 -9.53 -11.03
N ALA A 74 18.97 -10.42 -11.45
CA ALA A 74 20.04 -10.08 -12.39
C ALA A 74 19.55 -9.58 -13.76
N ARG A 75 18.27 -9.76 -14.07
CA ARG A 75 17.61 -9.31 -15.30
C ARG A 75 16.79 -8.03 -15.10
N GLY A 76 16.77 -7.46 -13.90
CA GLY A 76 16.01 -6.25 -13.57
C GLY A 76 14.54 -6.48 -13.23
N HIS A 77 14.10 -7.73 -13.08
CA HIS A 77 12.73 -8.07 -12.70
C HIS A 77 12.55 -8.03 -11.18
N PHE A 78 11.41 -7.51 -10.72
CA PHE A 78 11.08 -7.49 -9.31
C PHE A 78 10.10 -8.61 -8.99
N ALA A 79 10.53 -9.57 -8.15
CA ALA A 79 9.65 -10.61 -7.64
C ALA A 79 9.15 -10.25 -6.24
N ALA A 80 7.85 -10.42 -6.00
CA ALA A 80 7.20 -10.19 -4.73
C ALA A 80 6.64 -11.50 -4.18
N MET A 81 7.10 -11.92 -3.00
CA MET A 81 6.50 -13.05 -2.29
C MET A 81 5.22 -12.59 -1.58
N GLY A 82 4.15 -13.36 -1.75
CA GLY A 82 2.87 -13.03 -1.19
C GLY A 82 1.90 -14.20 -1.10
N SER A 83 0.63 -13.88 -0.97
CA SER A 83 -0.44 -14.87 -1.00
C SER A 83 -1.74 -14.32 -1.57
N LEU A 84 -2.48 -15.14 -2.29
CA LEU A 84 -3.87 -14.90 -2.71
C LEU A 84 -4.78 -15.85 -1.95
N ASN A 85 -5.78 -15.32 -1.24
CA ASN A 85 -6.72 -16.11 -0.43
C ASN A 85 -6.01 -17.11 0.53
N GLY A 86 -4.83 -16.75 1.03
CA GLY A 86 -4.00 -17.60 1.90
C GLY A 86 -3.10 -18.61 1.17
N PHE A 87 -3.22 -18.75 -0.15
CA PHE A 87 -2.32 -19.59 -0.95
C PHE A 87 -1.04 -18.84 -1.30
N PRO A 88 0.15 -19.40 -1.04
CA PRO A 88 1.42 -18.74 -1.32
C PRO A 88 1.63 -18.58 -2.82
N VAL A 89 1.99 -17.36 -3.24
CA VAL A 89 2.22 -16.99 -4.64
C VAL A 89 3.45 -16.09 -4.73
N THR A 90 4.27 -16.31 -5.76
CA THR A 90 5.33 -15.37 -6.15
C THR A 90 4.86 -14.57 -7.34
N PHE A 91 4.74 -13.27 -7.17
CA PHE A 91 4.35 -12.35 -8.22
C PHE A 91 5.57 -11.75 -8.90
N LEU A 92 5.45 -11.49 -10.19
CA LEU A 92 6.30 -10.54 -10.89
C LEU A 92 5.62 -9.17 -10.87
N VAL A 93 6.32 -8.13 -10.41
CA VAL A 93 5.80 -6.76 -10.47
C VAL A 93 5.80 -6.29 -11.90
N ASP A 94 4.64 -5.91 -12.40
CA ASP A 94 4.45 -5.42 -13.76
C ASP A 94 3.72 -4.08 -13.72
N THR A 95 4.46 -2.99 -13.92
CA THR A 95 3.89 -1.63 -13.97
C THR A 95 2.99 -1.39 -15.18
N GLY A 96 3.02 -2.28 -16.17
CA GLY A 96 2.12 -2.27 -17.33
C GLY A 96 0.77 -2.93 -17.06
N ALA A 97 0.65 -3.69 -15.97
CA ALA A 97 -0.60 -4.30 -15.54
C ALA A 97 -1.38 -3.37 -14.60
N THR A 98 -2.69 -3.25 -14.82
CA THR A 98 -3.61 -2.45 -13.98
C THR A 98 -4.25 -3.25 -12.84
N THR A 99 -4.01 -4.57 -12.81
CA THR A 99 -4.63 -5.47 -11.83
C THR A 99 -3.76 -6.70 -11.61
N ILE A 100 -4.11 -7.54 -10.63
CA ILE A 100 -3.44 -8.82 -10.41
C ILE A 100 -3.89 -9.80 -11.50
N ALA A 101 -2.94 -10.43 -12.18
CA ALA A 101 -3.23 -11.46 -13.17
C ALA A 101 -2.61 -12.80 -12.74
N ILE A 102 -3.39 -13.87 -12.78
CA ILE A 102 -2.90 -15.24 -12.58
C ILE A 102 -3.30 -16.12 -13.75
N ASN A 103 -2.60 -17.23 -13.94
CA ASN A 103 -2.99 -18.21 -14.96
C ASN A 103 -4.03 -19.20 -14.42
N ALA A 104 -4.72 -19.88 -15.33
CA ALA A 104 -5.73 -20.88 -14.97
C ALA A 104 -5.20 -22.04 -14.11
N SER A 105 -3.91 -22.39 -14.23
CA SER A 105 -3.29 -23.44 -13.42
C SER A 105 -3.22 -23.02 -11.94
N GLU A 106 -2.81 -21.79 -11.67
CA GLU A 106 -2.78 -21.22 -10.32
C GLU A 106 -4.19 -21.08 -9.75
N ALA A 107 -5.14 -20.57 -10.54
CA ALA A 107 -6.55 -20.48 -10.10
C ALA A 107 -7.10 -21.86 -9.68
N ARG A 108 -6.84 -22.90 -10.47
CA ARG A 108 -7.23 -24.28 -10.14
C ARG A 108 -6.53 -24.82 -8.90
N ARG A 109 -5.24 -24.55 -8.72
CA ARG A 109 -4.47 -24.94 -7.52
C ARG A 109 -5.04 -24.32 -6.25
N MET A 110 -5.57 -23.10 -6.34
CA MET A 110 -6.23 -22.39 -5.23
C MET A 110 -7.69 -22.81 -5.01
N GLY A 111 -8.25 -23.67 -5.87
CA GLY A 111 -9.68 -24.02 -5.83
C GLY A 111 -10.61 -22.86 -6.21
N LEU A 112 -10.10 -21.86 -6.96
CA LEU A 112 -10.89 -20.72 -7.42
C LEU A 112 -11.76 -21.14 -8.62
N ASP A 113 -13.07 -21.04 -8.47
CA ASP A 113 -14.01 -21.18 -9.60
C ASP A 113 -14.07 -19.88 -10.42
N TYR A 114 -12.98 -19.62 -11.14
CA TYR A 114 -12.83 -18.38 -11.91
C TYR A 114 -13.80 -18.27 -13.09
N ARG A 115 -14.33 -19.40 -13.57
CA ARG A 115 -15.26 -19.43 -14.72
C ARG A 115 -16.67 -18.97 -14.34
N ALA A 116 -17.01 -18.96 -13.05
CA ALA A 116 -18.21 -18.31 -12.54
C ALA A 116 -18.10 -16.77 -12.56
N GLY A 117 -16.89 -16.22 -12.75
CA GLY A 117 -16.64 -14.79 -12.88
C GLY A 117 -17.05 -14.22 -14.25
N GLN A 118 -16.85 -12.91 -14.42
CA GLN A 118 -17.17 -12.23 -15.68
C GLN A 118 -16.13 -12.55 -16.75
N ALA A 119 -16.55 -13.19 -17.84
CA ALA A 119 -15.70 -13.47 -18.99
C ALA A 119 -15.20 -12.17 -19.65
N SER A 120 -13.93 -12.15 -20.03
CA SER A 120 -13.25 -11.08 -20.75
C SER A 120 -12.22 -11.64 -21.73
N GLY A 121 -11.55 -10.75 -22.48
CA GLY A 121 -10.47 -11.11 -23.40
C GLY A 121 -9.24 -10.22 -23.16
N VAL A 122 -8.06 -10.82 -23.16
CA VAL A 122 -6.78 -10.10 -23.00
C VAL A 122 -6.00 -10.16 -24.31
N ASN A 123 -5.51 -9.01 -24.75
CA ASN A 123 -4.60 -8.95 -25.89
C ASN A 123 -3.21 -9.41 -25.46
N THR A 124 -2.72 -10.48 -26.08
CA THR A 124 -1.35 -10.97 -25.92
C THR A 124 -0.61 -10.87 -27.24
N ALA A 125 0.71 -11.11 -27.21
CA ALA A 125 1.50 -11.21 -28.43
C ALA A 125 1.02 -12.32 -29.39
N GLY A 126 0.30 -13.34 -28.88
CA GLY A 126 -0.29 -14.42 -29.67
C GLY A 126 -1.74 -14.18 -30.12
N GLY A 127 -2.31 -13.00 -29.82
CA GLY A 127 -3.72 -12.68 -30.09
C GLY A 127 -4.57 -12.56 -28.81
N VAL A 128 -5.88 -12.47 -28.99
CA VAL A 128 -6.84 -12.37 -27.89
C VAL A 128 -6.99 -13.73 -27.21
N VAL A 129 -6.71 -13.78 -25.91
CA VAL A 129 -6.90 -14.99 -25.09
C VAL A 129 -8.09 -14.82 -24.14
N PRO A 130 -8.87 -15.88 -23.86
CA PRO A 130 -9.92 -15.83 -22.85
C PRO A 130 -9.36 -15.52 -21.46
N ALA A 131 -10.08 -14.67 -20.73
CA ALA A 131 -9.81 -14.35 -19.35
C ALA A 131 -11.13 -14.20 -18.56
N TRP A 132 -11.03 -14.20 -17.24
CA TRP A 132 -12.17 -13.97 -16.34
C TRP A 132 -11.78 -13.00 -15.25
N HIS A 133 -12.62 -12.00 -15.01
CA HIS A 133 -12.50 -11.14 -13.84
C HIS A 133 -12.91 -11.91 -12.60
N VAL A 134 -12.07 -11.79 -11.57
CA VAL A 134 -12.25 -12.42 -10.27
C VAL A 134 -11.94 -11.41 -9.18
N THR A 135 -12.51 -11.63 -8.00
CA THR A 135 -12.16 -10.87 -6.81
C THR A 135 -11.43 -11.78 -5.84
N PHE A 136 -10.20 -11.40 -5.47
CA PHE A 136 -9.45 -12.07 -4.43
C PHE A 136 -9.90 -11.53 -3.07
N ASN A 137 -10.34 -12.43 -2.19
CA ASN A 137 -10.80 -12.08 -0.85
C ASN A 137 -9.70 -11.39 -0.05
N THR A 138 -8.47 -11.90 -0.14
CA THR A 138 -7.31 -11.32 0.54
C THR A 138 -6.07 -11.47 -0.34
N VAL A 139 -5.32 -10.38 -0.49
CA VAL A 139 -4.02 -10.34 -1.14
C VAL A 139 -3.00 -9.85 -0.12
N LYS A 140 -1.92 -10.60 0.06
CA LYS A 140 -0.82 -10.21 0.95
C LYS A 140 0.47 -10.15 0.17
N VAL A 141 1.24 -9.08 0.38
CA VAL A 141 2.61 -8.94 -0.13
C VAL A 141 3.46 -8.34 0.99
N GLY A 142 4.46 -9.08 1.46
CA GLY A 142 5.22 -8.69 2.66
C GLY A 142 4.31 -8.40 3.86
N GLY A 143 4.35 -7.16 4.37
CA GLY A 143 3.50 -6.67 5.45
C GLY A 143 2.18 -6.03 5.02
N ILE A 144 1.94 -5.89 3.72
CA ILE A 144 0.73 -5.29 3.14
C ILE A 144 -0.35 -6.37 3.05
N VAL A 145 -1.55 -6.06 3.51
CA VAL A 145 -2.73 -6.92 3.34
C VAL A 145 -3.87 -6.08 2.78
N LEU A 146 -4.35 -6.47 1.60
CA LEU A 146 -5.50 -5.89 0.93
C LEU A 146 -6.63 -6.92 0.90
N ASN A 147 -7.86 -6.46 0.98
CA ASN A 147 -9.05 -7.30 0.92
C ASN A 147 -9.91 -6.89 -0.27
N GLN A 148 -10.64 -7.84 -0.83
CA GLN A 148 -11.54 -7.63 -1.97
C GLN A 148 -10.82 -6.94 -3.14
N VAL A 149 -9.73 -7.56 -3.59
CA VAL A 149 -8.88 -7.02 -4.66
C VAL A 149 -9.33 -7.60 -5.98
N ASP A 150 -9.64 -6.72 -6.93
CA ASP A 150 -9.94 -7.14 -8.29
C ASP A 150 -8.69 -7.75 -8.94
N GLY A 151 -8.95 -8.76 -9.75
CA GLY A 151 -7.94 -9.49 -10.48
C GLY A 151 -8.52 -10.15 -11.71
N MET A 152 -7.66 -10.89 -12.40
CA MET A 152 -8.04 -11.66 -13.56
C MET A 152 -7.34 -13.01 -13.63
N VAL A 153 -8.04 -13.98 -14.19
CA VAL A 153 -7.49 -15.28 -14.55
C VAL A 153 -7.38 -15.35 -16.06
N VAL A 154 -6.17 -15.53 -16.59
CA VAL A 154 -5.88 -15.69 -18.01
C VAL A 154 -5.77 -17.18 -18.34
N GLU A 155 -6.52 -17.66 -19.34
CA GLU A 155 -6.57 -19.11 -19.64
C GLU A 155 -5.23 -19.65 -20.12
N SER A 156 -4.48 -18.87 -20.91
CA SER A 156 -3.22 -19.27 -21.52
C SER A 156 -2.33 -18.06 -21.81
N GLY A 157 -1.03 -18.31 -22.05
CA GLY A 157 -0.06 -17.26 -22.40
C GLY A 157 0.58 -16.55 -21.20
N LEU A 158 -0.01 -16.64 -20.01
CA LEU A 158 0.58 -16.12 -18.78
C LEU A 158 1.38 -17.20 -18.03
N SER A 159 2.70 -17.02 -17.95
CA SER A 159 3.60 -18.00 -17.32
C SER A 159 3.72 -17.83 -15.80
N VAL A 160 3.66 -16.60 -15.30
CA VAL A 160 3.81 -16.27 -13.88
C VAL A 160 2.72 -15.29 -13.43
N PRO A 161 2.27 -15.35 -12.18
CA PRO A 161 1.40 -14.33 -11.60
C PRO A 161 2.01 -12.93 -11.68
N LEU A 162 1.20 -11.93 -12.06
CA LEU A 162 1.61 -10.54 -12.16
C LEU A 162 0.93 -9.71 -11.07
N LEU A 163 1.69 -8.76 -10.53
CA LEU A 163 1.20 -7.74 -9.62
C LEU A 163 1.19 -6.40 -10.36
N GLY A 164 -0.01 -5.96 -10.74
CA GLY A 164 -0.28 -4.62 -11.27
C GLY A 164 -0.40 -3.54 -10.19
N MET A 165 -0.58 -2.30 -10.62
CA MET A 165 -0.73 -1.11 -9.75
C MET A 165 -2.15 -0.60 -9.63
#